data_AF-A0AA88YP05-F1
#
_entry.id   AF-A0AA88YP05-F1
#
_cell.length_a   1.000
_cell.length_b   1.000
_cell.length_c   1.000
_cell.angle_alpha   90.00
_cell.angle_beta   90.00
_cell.angle_gamma   90.00
#
_symmetry.space_group_name_H-M   'P 1'
#
loop_
_entity.id
_entity.type
_entity.pdbx_description
1 polymer ?
#
loop_
_entity_poly.entity_id
_entity_poly.type
_entity_poly.pdbx_seq_one_letter_code
_entity_poly.pdbx_strand_id
1 'polypeptide(L)'
;MKSDLLLSSTYTFLSPDRVEPPFTTWQVRGSYMGNKETCVAIDYIFFSKDHFRVKSVLDIPSEREIGQKRLPSLLYPSDHLSLVCDLEILK
;
A
#
# COMPACT_ATOMS: atom_id res chain seq x y z
N MET A 1 11.55 20.01 -5.46
CA MET A 1 12.47 19.87 -4.30
C MET A 1 12.88 18.42 -4.19
N LYS A 2 14.18 18.11 -4.26
CA LYS A 2 14.68 16.81 -3.81
C LYS A 2 14.87 16.92 -2.30
N SER A 3 14.30 15.98 -1.56
CA SER A 3 14.46 15.89 -0.11
C SER A 3 15.84 15.31 0.20
N ASP A 4 16.55 15.91 1.17
CA ASP A 4 17.85 15.42 1.65
C ASP A 4 17.74 14.13 2.47
N LEU A 5 16.51 13.68 2.77
CA LEU A 5 16.28 12.45 3.54
C LEU A 5 16.60 11.18 2.74
N LEU A 6 16.74 11.28 1.41
CA LEU A 6 17.10 10.18 0.51
C LEU A 6 16.26 8.89 0.71
N LEU A 7 14.99 9.07 1.10
CA LEU A 7 14.07 7.98 1.37
C LEU A 7 13.48 7.41 0.07
N SER A 8 13.03 6.17 0.14
CA SER A 8 12.26 5.53 -0.92
C SER A 8 11.15 4.67 -0.35
N SER A 9 10.08 4.48 -1.12
CA SER A 9 8.95 3.65 -0.72
C SER A 9 9.22 2.18 -1.07
N THR A 10 9.01 1.27 -0.12
CA THR A 10 9.19 -0.17 -0.35
C THR A 10 8.19 -0.73 -1.35
N TYR A 11 6.95 -0.24 -1.36
CA TYR A 11 5.89 -0.80 -2.20
C TYR A 11 6.04 -0.52 -3.70
N THR A 12 6.91 0.43 -4.07
CA THR A 12 7.37 0.59 -5.45
C THR A 12 8.10 -0.64 -6.00
N PHE A 13 8.56 -1.56 -5.15
CA PHE A 13 9.26 -2.78 -5.55
C PHE A 13 8.33 -3.86 -6.13
N LEU A 14 7.01 -3.72 -6.00
CA LEU A 14 6.03 -4.61 -6.63
C LEU A 14 5.89 -4.37 -8.14
N SER A 15 6.36 -3.23 -8.65
CA SER A 15 6.28 -2.88 -10.07
C SER A 15 7.67 -2.75 -10.70
N PRO A 16 7.89 -3.28 -11.93
CA PRO A 16 9.12 -3.06 -12.69
C PRO A 16 9.45 -1.57 -12.89
N ASP A 17 8.42 -0.73 -13.05
CA ASP A 17 8.54 0.70 -13.31
C ASP A 17 8.73 1.55 -12.03
N ARG A 18 8.83 0.90 -10.86
CA ARG A 18 8.99 1.57 -9.55
C ARG A 18 7.88 2.56 -9.21
N VAL A 19 6.66 2.26 -9.64
CA VAL A 19 5.46 3.03 -9.30
C VAL A 19 4.78 2.48 -8.04
N GLU A 20 4.14 3.37 -7.29
CA GLU A 20 3.33 2.97 -6.13
C GLU A 20 2.16 2.05 -6.55
N PRO A 21 1.68 1.18 -5.63
CA PRO A 21 0.50 0.38 -5.91
C PRO A 21 -0.72 1.27 -6.18
N PRO A 22 -1.72 0.76 -6.92
CA PRO A 22 -2.92 1.54 -7.24
C PRO A 22 -3.73 1.91 -5.99
N PHE A 23 -3.67 1.08 -4.93
CA PHE A 23 -4.35 1.35 -3.67
C PHE A 23 -3.67 0.66 -2.48
N THR A 24 -3.90 1.24 -1.31
CA THR A 24 -3.64 0.64 0.01
C THR A 24 -4.89 0.65 0.88
N THR A 25 -5.92 1.41 0.48
CA THR A 25 -7.26 1.42 1.08
C THR A 25 -8.31 1.36 -0.03
N TRP A 26 -9.36 0.58 0.19
CA TRP A 26 -10.48 0.48 -0.75
C TRP A 26 -11.80 0.29 0.01
N GLN A 27 -12.61 1.34 0.08
CA GLN A 27 -13.84 1.35 0.87
C GLN A 27 -15.00 2.03 0.17
N VAL A 28 -16.22 1.69 0.60
CA VAL A 28 -17.46 2.34 0.22
C VAL A 28 -18.09 2.95 1.46
N ARG A 29 -18.16 4.29 1.53
CA ARG A 29 -18.81 5.00 2.64
C ARG A 29 -20.18 5.51 2.20
N GLY A 30 -21.21 5.19 2.99
CA GLY A 30 -22.53 5.79 2.83
C GLY A 30 -22.51 7.27 3.21
N SER A 31 -23.16 8.11 2.43
CA SER A 31 -23.40 9.52 2.73
C SER A 31 -24.85 9.89 2.44
N TYR A 32 -25.30 11.05 2.92
CA TYR A 32 -26.63 11.60 2.61
C TYR A 32 -26.84 11.86 1.10
N MET A 33 -25.77 11.88 0.30
CA MET A 33 -25.80 12.03 -1.16
C MET A 33 -25.63 10.71 -1.92
N GLY A 34 -25.64 9.58 -1.21
CA GLY A 34 -25.38 8.25 -1.78
C GLY A 34 -24.02 7.67 -1.35
N ASN A 35 -23.67 6.54 -1.94
CA ASN A 35 -22.43 5.83 -1.62
C ASN A 35 -21.24 6.45 -2.35
N LYS A 36 -20.14 6.70 -1.64
CA LYS A 36 -18.87 7.12 -2.20
C LYS A 36 -17.85 5.99 -2.06
N GLU A 37 -17.38 5.49 -3.20
CA GLU A 37 -16.24 4.58 -3.26
C GLU A 37 -14.94 5.38 -3.24
N THR A 38 -13.96 4.92 -2.47
CA THR A 38 -12.61 5.49 -2.37
C THR A 38 -11.61 4.35 -2.47
N CYS A 39 -10.77 4.40 -3.49
CA CYS A 39 -9.74 3.41 -3.79
C CYS A 39 -8.46 4.17 -4.14
N VAL A 40 -7.54 4.27 -3.19
CA VAL A 40 -6.34 5.12 -3.29
C VAL A 40 -5.18 4.53 -2.50
N ALA A 41 -3.95 4.89 -2.86
CA ALA A 41 -2.76 4.59 -2.08
C ALA A 41 -2.42 5.79 -1.18
N ILE A 42 -2.52 5.59 0.13
CA ILE A 42 -2.21 6.61 1.15
C ILE A 42 -1.36 6.07 2.31
N ASP A 43 -0.92 4.82 2.23
CA ASP A 43 -0.04 4.17 3.19
C ASP A 43 1.32 3.91 2.54
N TYR A 44 2.41 4.14 3.27
CA TYR A 44 3.77 4.00 2.76
C TYR A 44 4.70 3.46 3.84
N ILE A 45 5.66 2.62 3.46
CA ILE A 45 6.83 2.31 4.29
C ILE A 45 8.04 2.93 3.59
N PHE A 46 8.57 4.00 4.17
CA PHE A 46 9.77 4.65 3.67
C PHE A 46 11.03 4.05 4.29
N PHE A 47 12.08 3.87 3.51
CA PHE A 47 13.38 3.37 3.95
C PHE A 47 14.54 4.15 3.33
N SER A 48 15.69 4.15 4.00
CA SER A 48 16.94 4.74 3.50
C SER A 48 17.66 3.75 2.57
N LYS A 49 17.78 4.11 1.29
CA LYS A 49 18.40 3.25 0.25
C LYS A 49 19.87 2.91 0.53
N ASP A 50 20.59 3.78 1.22
CA ASP A 50 22.02 3.60 1.50
C ASP A 50 22.29 2.67 2.70
N HIS A 51 21.26 2.37 3.50
CA HIS A 51 21.39 1.56 4.72
C HIS A 51 20.59 0.27 4.69
N PHE A 52 19.59 0.15 3.81
CA PHE A 52 18.72 -1.02 3.75
C PHE A 52 18.49 -1.50 2.33
N ARG A 53 18.39 -2.82 2.18
CA ARG A 53 17.90 -3.51 0.99
C ARG A 53 16.53 -4.12 1.28
N VAL A 54 15.58 -3.89 0.37
CA VAL A 54 14.27 -4.57 0.39
C VAL A 54 14.46 -6.01 -0.09
N LYS A 55 14.13 -6.98 0.77
CA LYS A 55 14.24 -8.42 0.47
C LYS A 55 12.94 -8.97 -0.10
N SER A 56 11.82 -8.54 0.45
CA SER A 56 10.48 -8.96 0.06
C SER A 56 9.48 -7.85 0.39
N VAL A 57 8.36 -7.85 -0.32
CA VAL A 57 7.20 -6.98 -0.04
C VAL A 57 5.96 -7.87 -0.15
N LEU A 58 5.02 -7.74 0.78
CA LEU A 58 3.75 -8.44 0.71
C LEU A 58 2.89 -7.85 -0.41
N ASP A 59 2.42 -8.70 -1.31
CA ASP A 59 1.59 -8.29 -2.45
C ASP A 59 0.28 -7.63 -2.02
N ILE A 60 -0.22 -6.72 -2.86
CA ILE A 60 -1.55 -6.13 -2.72
C ILE A 60 -2.58 -7.08 -3.33
N PRO A 61 -3.64 -7.47 -2.59
CA PRO A 61 -4.71 -8.33 -3.13
C PRO A 61 -5.36 -7.72 -4.37
N SER A 62 -5.71 -8.57 -5.34
CA SER A 62 -6.47 -8.18 -6.52
C SER A 62 -7.92 -7.77 -6.17
N GLU A 63 -8.60 -7.06 -7.07
CA GLU A 63 -10.03 -6.74 -6.89
C GLU A 63 -10.89 -7.99 -6.63
N ARG A 64 -10.56 -9.11 -7.27
CA ARG A 64 -11.25 -10.39 -7.08
C ARG A 64 -11.10 -10.92 -5.65
N GLU A 65 -9.92 -10.76 -5.05
CA GLU A 65 -9.63 -11.20 -3.68
C GLU A 65 -10.22 -10.25 -2.64
N ILE A 66 -10.23 -8.94 -2.91
CA ILE A 66 -10.91 -7.93 -2.08
C ILE A 66 -12.43 -8.17 -2.04
N GLY A 67 -13.00 -8.53 -3.18
CA GLY A 67 -14.43 -8.79 -3.33
C GLY A 67 -15.27 -7.52 -3.55
N GLN A 68 -16.53 -7.73 -3.93
CA GLN A 68 -17.43 -6.64 -4.38
C GLN A 68 -17.79 -5.64 -3.29
N LYS A 69 -17.79 -6.07 -2.02
CA LYS A 69 -18.13 -5.20 -0.88
C LYS A 69 -16.97 -4.33 -0.40
N ARG A 70 -15.78 -4.50 -0.99
CA ARG A 70 -14.55 -3.80 -0.62
C ARG A 70 -14.22 -4.02 0.87
N LEU A 71 -13.45 -3.11 1.45
CA LEU A 71 -13.01 -3.17 2.84
C LEU A 71 -13.75 -2.13 3.71
N PRO A 72 -13.91 -2.37 5.02
CA PRO A 72 -13.67 -3.65 5.71
C PRO A 72 -14.73 -4.71 5.31
N SER A 73 -14.47 -5.98 5.64
CA SER A 73 -15.38 -7.09 5.39
C SER A 73 -15.35 -8.12 6.52
N LEU A 74 -16.17 -9.17 6.44
CA LEU A 74 -16.12 -10.29 7.39
C LEU A 74 -14.77 -11.03 7.39
N LEU A 75 -14.00 -10.90 6.31
CA LEU A 75 -12.70 -11.55 6.16
C LEU A 75 -11.53 -10.61 6.51
N TYR A 76 -11.78 -9.30 6.61
CA TYR A 76 -10.72 -8.33 6.82
C TYR A 76 -11.21 -7.11 7.61
N PRO A 77 -10.63 -6.82 8.79
CA PRO A 77 -11.26 -5.93 9.79
C PRO A 77 -11.03 -4.43 9.58
N SER A 78 -10.25 -4.02 8.57
CA SER A 78 -9.87 -2.62 8.29
C SER A 78 -10.20 -2.24 6.85
N ASP A 79 -10.44 -0.96 6.56
CA ASP A 79 -10.49 -0.42 5.20
C ASP A 79 -9.10 -0.31 4.54
N HIS A 80 -8.04 -0.29 5.34
CA HIS A 80 -6.65 -0.26 4.90
C HIS A 80 -5.98 -1.63 4.95
N LEU A 81 -5.27 -1.99 3.88
CA LEU A 81 -4.44 -3.17 3.78
C LEU A 81 -3.15 -2.99 4.58
N SER A 82 -2.73 -4.04 5.29
CA SER A 82 -1.46 -4.04 6.00
C SER A 82 -0.30 -4.05 5.01
N LEU A 83 0.58 -3.07 5.13
CA LEU A 83 1.84 -3.05 4.41
C LEU A 83 2.90 -3.83 5.20
N VAL A 84 3.56 -4.78 4.56
CA VAL A 84 4.59 -5.64 5.19
C VAL A 84 5.76 -5.80 4.22
N CYS A 85 6.98 -5.66 4.74
CA CYS A 85 8.20 -5.88 3.96
C CYS A 85 9.33 -6.40 4.85
N ASP A 86 10.22 -7.19 4.26
CA ASP A 86 11.48 -7.57 4.89
C ASP A 86 12.59 -6.59 4.45
N LEU A 87 13.24 -5.95 5.43
CA LEU A 87 14.40 -5.10 5.22
C LEU A 87 15.66 -5.76 5.77
N GLU A 88 16.73 -5.72 4.99
CA GLU A 88 18.05 -6.19 5.38
C GLU A 88 19.00 -5.00 5.50
N ILE A 89 19.71 -4.91 6.63
CA ILE A 89 20.73 -3.87 6.86
C ILE A 89 21.93 -4.14 5.96
N LEU A 90 22.35 -3.13 5.20
CA LEU A 90 23.57 -3.15 4.42
C LEU A 90 24.78 -3.03 5.36
N LYS A 91 25.74 -3.94 5.24
CA LYS A 91 27.00 -3.92 5.99
C LYS A 91 28.08 -3.19 5.23
#